data_AF-A0A9P5D3I8-F1
#
_entry.id   AF-A0A9P5D3I8-F1
#
_cell.length_a   1.000
_cell.length_b   1.000
_cell.length_c   1.000
_cell.angle_alpha   90.00
_cell.angle_beta   90.00
_cell.angle_gamma   90.00
#
_symmetry.space_group_name_H-M   'P 1'
#
loop_
_entity.id
_entity.type
_entity.pdbx_description
1 polymer ?
#
loop_
_entity_poly.entity_id
_entity_poly.type
_entity_poly.pdbx_seq_one_letter_code
_entity_poly.pdbx_strand_id
1 'polypeptide(L)'
;MRFDVLLLAALPSVMAAKLAYSPPASLLSMASAEDSDCTLPAEYKIQNFHAQSNNTGSTLDAFDFKYIDAETQVTTLCHFNETSKSTTPDTLTPRYACEDGEVKFIWEDSEGQLTLIERICPSDGKAQYEVSGGLQIELVCGRGGSCATNSTSQVAKFSSLQPVRDPTLRV
;
A
#
# COMPACT_ATOMS: atom_id res chain seq x y z
N MET A 1 -5.46 -53.90 -23.32
CA MET A 1 -5.27 -53.05 -22.12
C MET A 1 -4.05 -52.19 -22.36
N ARG A 2 -4.24 -50.88 -22.53
CA ARG A 2 -3.14 -49.92 -22.68
C ARG A 2 -3.61 -48.63 -22.00
N PHE A 3 -3.08 -48.39 -20.81
CA PHE A 3 -3.30 -47.16 -20.07
C PHE A 3 -2.13 -46.23 -20.42
N ASP A 4 -2.37 -45.33 -21.36
CA ASP A 4 -1.44 -44.24 -21.63
C ASP A 4 -1.60 -43.21 -20.51
N VAL A 5 -0.61 -43.18 -19.61
CA VAL A 5 -0.50 -42.18 -18.53
C VAL A 5 0.09 -40.91 -19.14
N LEU A 6 -0.73 -39.88 -19.32
CA LEU A 6 -0.29 -38.53 -19.60
C LEU A 6 0.21 -37.89 -18.31
N LEU A 7 1.53 -37.81 -18.12
CA LEU A 7 2.13 -36.90 -17.13
C LEU A 7 1.92 -35.46 -17.61
N LEU A 8 0.92 -34.78 -17.04
CA LEU A 8 0.83 -33.32 -17.08
C LEU A 8 1.89 -32.76 -16.14
N ALA A 9 3.03 -32.33 -16.70
CA ALA A 9 3.96 -31.48 -15.99
C ALA A 9 3.24 -30.17 -15.63
N ALA A 10 2.88 -30.01 -14.35
CA ALA A 10 2.38 -28.75 -13.84
C ALA A 10 3.52 -27.73 -13.89
N LEU A 11 3.42 -26.76 -14.79
CA LEU A 11 4.29 -25.59 -14.83
C LEU A 11 3.85 -24.64 -13.69
N PRO A 12 4.68 -24.34 -12.68
CA PRO A 12 4.41 -23.22 -11.77
C PRO A 12 4.75 -21.92 -12.52
N SER A 13 3.88 -21.52 -13.45
CA SER A 13 4.10 -20.34 -14.31
C SER A 13 2.95 -19.35 -14.20
N VAL A 14 2.63 -18.87 -12.99
CA VAL A 14 1.70 -17.73 -12.80
C VAL A 14 1.86 -17.12 -11.40
N MET A 15 3.00 -16.49 -11.11
CA MET A 15 3.09 -15.52 -9.99
C MET A 15 3.91 -14.26 -10.33
N ALA A 16 4.67 -14.24 -11.43
CA ALA A 16 5.28 -13.01 -11.93
C ALA A 16 4.29 -12.17 -12.75
N ALA A 17 3.08 -11.94 -12.23
CA ALA A 17 2.19 -10.92 -12.78
C ALA A 17 2.87 -9.54 -12.55
N LYS A 18 3.50 -9.02 -13.62
CA LYS A 18 4.11 -7.68 -13.79
C LYS A 18 4.17 -6.77 -12.55
N LEU A 19 5.03 -7.11 -11.58
CA LEU A 19 5.44 -6.16 -10.55
C LEU A 19 6.04 -4.93 -11.25
N ALA A 20 5.65 -3.72 -10.84
CA ALA A 20 6.26 -2.49 -11.35
C ALA A 20 7.54 -2.11 -10.59
N TYR A 21 7.97 -2.96 -9.65
CA TYR A 21 9.25 -2.93 -8.96
C TYR A 21 10.04 -4.22 -9.24
N SER A 22 11.34 -4.22 -8.92
CA SER A 22 12.22 -5.37 -9.12
C SER A 22 12.69 -5.94 -7.77
N PRO A 23 12.10 -7.04 -7.29
CA PRO A 23 12.55 -7.66 -6.05
C PRO A 23 13.92 -8.34 -6.24
N PRO A 24 14.79 -8.33 -5.22
CA PRO A 24 16.05 -9.05 -5.29
C PRO A 24 15.80 -10.57 -5.39
N ALA A 25 16.73 -11.29 -6.03
CA ALA A 25 16.58 -12.73 -6.28
C ALA A 25 16.34 -13.55 -5.00
N SER A 26 16.98 -13.17 -3.88
CA SER A 26 16.74 -13.79 -2.58
C SER A 26 15.30 -13.65 -2.13
N LEU A 27 14.71 -12.46 -2.25
CA LEU A 27 13.32 -12.21 -1.86
C LEU A 27 12.34 -12.95 -2.79
N LEU A 28 12.60 -12.99 -4.09
CA LEU A 28 11.82 -13.80 -5.03
C LEU A 28 11.84 -15.27 -4.65
N SER A 29 13.02 -15.81 -4.31
CA SER A 29 13.14 -17.21 -3.89
C SER A 29 12.39 -17.50 -2.58
N MET A 30 12.38 -16.56 -1.63
CA MET A 30 11.58 -16.66 -0.42
C MET A 30 10.09 -16.63 -0.72
N ALA A 31 9.61 -15.67 -1.52
CA ALA A 31 8.19 -15.56 -1.87
C ALA A 31 7.66 -16.76 -2.68
N SER A 32 8.55 -17.51 -3.34
CA SER A 32 8.19 -18.69 -4.13
C SER A 32 8.27 -20.01 -3.35
N ALA A 33 8.68 -19.99 -2.09
CA ALA A 33 8.74 -21.19 -1.27
C ALA A 33 7.35 -21.56 -0.74
N GLU A 34 7.01 -22.85 -0.75
CA GLU A 34 5.67 -23.37 -0.42
C GLU A 34 5.18 -22.99 0.99
N ASP A 35 6.09 -22.83 1.95
CA ASP A 35 5.78 -22.51 3.36
C ASP A 35 6.14 -21.06 3.73
N SER A 36 6.18 -20.15 2.75
CA SER A 36 6.56 -18.77 2.96
C SER A 36 5.38 -17.85 3.20
N ASP A 37 5.45 -17.05 4.26
CA ASP A 37 4.49 -15.96 4.52
C ASP A 37 4.82 -14.67 3.72
N CYS A 38 5.74 -14.75 2.75
CA CYS A 38 6.18 -13.59 1.98
C CYS A 38 5.38 -13.42 0.68
N THR A 39 4.48 -12.44 0.69
CA THR A 39 3.73 -12.01 -0.48
C THR A 39 4.36 -10.75 -1.09
N LEU A 40 4.47 -10.73 -2.43
CA LEU A 40 4.95 -9.58 -3.21
C LEU A 40 3.79 -8.98 -4.01
N PRO A 41 3.07 -7.99 -3.48
CA PRO A 41 1.89 -7.45 -4.14
C PRO A 41 2.25 -6.53 -5.30
N ALA A 42 1.42 -6.52 -6.35
CA ALA A 42 1.57 -5.68 -7.53
C ALA A 42 0.80 -4.36 -7.41
N GLU A 43 -0.41 -4.41 -6.85
CA GLU A 43 -1.35 -3.29 -6.80
C GLU A 43 -2.11 -3.22 -5.48
N TYR A 44 -2.61 -2.03 -5.18
CA TYR A 44 -3.49 -1.77 -4.06
C TYR A 44 -4.68 -0.90 -4.51
N LYS A 45 -5.71 -0.85 -3.68
CA LYS A 45 -6.91 -0.05 -3.92
C LYS A 45 -7.14 0.95 -2.80
N ILE A 46 -7.54 2.14 -3.21
CA ILE A 46 -8.05 3.20 -2.34
C ILE A 46 -9.55 3.34 -2.60
N GLN A 47 -10.34 3.27 -1.54
CA GLN A 47 -11.79 3.43 -1.63
C GLN A 47 -12.29 4.57 -0.77
N ASN A 48 -13.32 5.25 -1.28
CA ASN A 48 -14.09 6.27 -0.59
C ASN A 48 -13.21 7.39 0.01
N PHE A 49 -12.23 7.88 -0.75
CA PHE A 49 -11.42 9.01 -0.30
C PHE A 49 -12.29 10.25 -0.13
N HIS A 50 -12.37 10.73 1.11
CA HIS A 50 -13.13 11.91 1.49
C HIS A 50 -12.23 12.82 2.31
N ALA A 51 -12.32 14.12 2.08
CA ALA A 51 -11.46 15.10 2.74
C ALA A 51 -12.23 16.36 3.14
N GLN A 52 -11.62 17.09 4.07
CA GLN A 52 -12.03 18.42 4.48
C GLN A 52 -10.90 19.40 4.18
N SER A 53 -11.27 20.56 3.66
CA SER A 53 -10.38 21.65 3.32
C SER A 53 -11.01 23.00 3.62
N ASN A 54 -10.35 23.80 4.44
CA ASN A 54 -10.72 25.16 4.80
C ASN A 54 -10.37 26.18 3.71
N ASN A 55 -9.60 25.78 2.70
CA ASN A 55 -9.09 26.65 1.64
C ASN A 55 -9.42 26.13 0.23
N THR A 56 -10.60 25.53 0.07
CA THR A 56 -11.13 25.08 -1.24
C THR A 56 -10.25 24.06 -1.96
N GLY A 57 -9.49 23.26 -1.22
CA GLY A 57 -8.68 22.15 -1.74
C GLY A 57 -7.21 22.48 -1.99
N SER A 58 -6.73 23.67 -1.61
CA SER A 58 -5.29 23.97 -1.71
C SER A 58 -4.46 23.19 -0.68
N THR A 59 -5.05 22.90 0.47
CA THR A 59 -4.53 21.95 1.46
C THR A 59 -5.68 21.16 2.07
N LEU A 60 -5.40 19.95 2.57
CA LEU A 60 -6.37 19.16 3.33
C LEU A 60 -6.12 19.27 4.83
N ASP A 61 -7.18 19.60 5.58
CA ASP A 61 -7.14 19.64 7.05
C ASP A 61 -7.39 18.26 7.67
N ALA A 62 -8.21 17.46 7.00
CA ALA A 62 -8.49 16.09 7.37
C ALA A 62 -8.88 15.24 6.15
N PHE A 63 -8.63 13.94 6.21
CA PHE A 63 -9.13 13.01 5.21
C PHE A 63 -9.17 11.57 5.73
N ASP A 64 -10.03 10.79 5.08
CA ASP A 64 -10.27 9.39 5.38
C ASP A 64 -10.31 8.60 4.08
N PHE A 65 -9.74 7.40 4.09
CA PHE A 65 -9.89 6.44 2.99
C PHE A 65 -9.72 5.02 3.48
N LYS A 66 -10.21 4.06 2.69
CA LYS A 66 -9.98 2.64 2.91
C LYS A 66 -8.89 2.12 1.98
N TYR A 67 -7.87 1.49 2.57
CA TYR A 67 -6.81 0.77 1.89
C TYR A 67 -7.16 -0.71 1.76
N ILE A 68 -6.89 -1.30 0.59
CA ILE A 68 -7.09 -2.73 0.32
C ILE A 68 -5.95 -3.25 -0.55
N ASP A 69 -5.23 -4.25 -0.03
CA ASP A 69 -4.34 -5.12 -0.80
C ASP A 69 -4.91 -6.55 -0.76
N ALA A 70 -5.29 -7.06 -1.93
CA ALA A 70 -5.91 -8.37 -2.03
C ALA A 70 -4.89 -9.51 -2.00
N GLU A 71 -3.63 -9.24 -2.37
CA GLU A 71 -2.57 -10.24 -2.42
C GLU A 71 -2.06 -10.50 -1.00
N THR A 72 -1.80 -9.45 -0.21
CA THR A 72 -1.39 -9.58 1.20
C THR A 72 -2.58 -9.76 2.16
N GLN A 73 -3.81 -9.64 1.64
CA GLN A 73 -5.07 -9.70 2.41
C GLN A 73 -5.21 -8.60 3.47
N VAL A 74 -4.49 -7.50 3.33
CA VAL A 74 -4.58 -6.35 4.22
C VAL A 74 -5.74 -5.45 3.80
N THR A 75 -6.58 -5.09 4.76
CA THR A 75 -7.65 -4.11 4.58
C THR A 75 -7.74 -3.24 5.82
N THR A 76 -7.56 -1.94 5.66
CA THR A 76 -7.50 -1.02 6.80
C THR A 76 -8.07 0.36 6.46
N LEU A 77 -8.51 1.09 7.48
CA LEU A 77 -8.88 2.49 7.35
C LEU A 77 -7.69 3.38 7.66
N CYS A 78 -7.55 4.46 6.91
CA CYS A 78 -6.47 5.42 7.06
C CYS A 78 -7.09 6.79 7.28
N HIS A 79 -6.57 7.50 8.29
CA HIS A 79 -7.14 8.75 8.78
C HIS A 79 -6.05 9.78 8.99
N PHE A 80 -6.31 11.01 8.55
CA PHE A 80 -5.46 12.15 8.83
C PHE A 80 -6.31 13.30 9.39
N ASN A 81 -5.84 13.92 10.47
CA ASN A 81 -6.41 15.13 11.04
C ASN A 81 -5.36 15.86 11.90
N GLU A 82 -5.76 16.94 12.59
CA GLU A 82 -4.90 17.76 13.46
C GLU A 82 -4.21 16.99 14.61
N THR A 83 -4.72 15.81 14.98
CA THR A 83 -4.16 14.97 16.07
C THR A 83 -3.24 13.87 15.56
N SER A 84 -3.22 13.64 14.24
CA SER A 84 -2.38 12.61 13.61
C SER A 84 -0.91 12.92 13.84
N LYS A 85 -0.19 11.97 14.45
CA LYS A 85 1.25 12.09 14.70
C LYS A 85 2.02 11.30 13.67
N SER A 86 3.10 11.89 13.17
CA SER A 86 4.03 11.13 12.35
C SER A 86 4.68 10.01 13.17
N THR A 87 4.88 8.89 12.49
CA THR A 87 5.57 7.72 13.04
C THR A 87 7.05 7.69 12.64
N THR A 88 7.48 8.54 11.72
CA THR A 88 8.89 8.64 11.32
C THR A 88 9.66 9.64 12.18
N PRO A 89 10.98 9.48 12.35
CA PRO A 89 11.84 10.49 12.96
C PRO A 89 11.76 11.84 12.23
N ASP A 90 11.88 12.95 12.96
CA ASP A 90 11.74 14.33 12.46
C ASP A 90 12.65 14.70 11.28
N THR A 91 13.73 13.94 11.06
CA THR A 91 14.67 14.16 9.95
C THR A 91 14.22 13.57 8.61
N LEU A 92 13.12 12.80 8.60
CA LEU A 92 12.60 12.11 7.43
C LEU A 92 11.21 12.65 7.06
N THR A 93 10.76 12.35 5.84
CA THR A 93 9.41 12.68 5.41
C THR A 93 8.39 12.08 6.38
N PRO A 94 7.43 12.88 6.89
CA PRO A 94 6.40 12.39 7.80
C PRO A 94 5.58 11.25 7.19
N ARG A 95 5.51 10.11 7.88
CA ARG A 95 4.61 9.00 7.55
C ARG A 95 3.55 8.86 8.64
N TYR A 96 2.31 8.63 8.24
CA TYR A 96 1.19 8.42 9.16
C TYR A 96 0.69 6.99 9.03
N ALA A 97 0.47 6.32 10.16
CA ALA A 97 -0.05 4.96 10.17
C ALA A 97 -1.56 4.95 9.91
N CYS A 98 -2.02 3.94 9.18
CA CYS A 98 -3.42 3.55 9.16
C CYS A 98 -3.78 2.82 10.48
N GLU A 99 -5.03 2.39 10.63
CA GLU A 99 -5.44 1.56 11.77
C GLU A 99 -4.64 0.25 11.86
N ASP A 100 -4.24 -0.30 10.71
CA ASP A 100 -3.22 -1.33 10.62
C ASP A 100 -1.86 -0.65 10.48
N GLY A 101 -1.02 -0.76 11.51
CA GLY A 101 0.29 -0.11 11.58
C GLY A 101 1.33 -0.62 10.56
N GLU A 102 1.05 -1.70 9.84
CA GLU A 102 1.89 -2.14 8.71
C GLU A 102 1.62 -1.33 7.43
N VAL A 103 0.51 -0.59 7.38
CA VAL A 103 0.19 0.33 6.30
C VAL A 103 0.39 1.76 6.77
N LYS A 104 1.14 2.52 5.97
CA LYS A 104 1.39 3.93 6.20
C LYS A 104 1.13 4.73 4.94
N PHE A 105 0.92 6.02 5.11
CA PHE A 105 0.76 6.95 4.01
C PHE A 105 1.57 8.23 4.21
N ILE A 106 1.83 8.88 3.08
CA ILE A 106 2.35 10.24 2.96
C ILE A 106 1.37 10.99 2.06
N TRP A 107 1.01 12.21 2.46
CA TRP A 107 0.22 13.13 1.65
C TRP A 107 1.05 14.36 1.31
N GLU A 108 1.03 14.74 0.03
CA GLU A 108 1.75 15.91 -0.48
C GLU A 108 0.75 16.87 -1.13
N ASP A 109 0.33 17.90 -0.39
CA ASP A 109 -0.72 18.86 -0.81
C ASP A 109 -0.41 19.51 -2.17
N SER A 110 0.86 19.88 -2.42
CA SER A 110 1.25 20.58 -3.65
C SER A 110 1.02 19.78 -4.92
N GLU A 111 1.00 18.45 -4.81
CA GLU A 111 0.81 17.53 -5.94
C GLU A 111 -0.55 16.84 -5.89
N GLY A 112 -1.27 16.93 -4.76
CA GLY A 112 -2.44 16.09 -4.48
C GLY A 112 -2.05 14.60 -4.47
N GLN A 113 -0.83 14.30 -4.06
CA GLN A 113 -0.20 13.00 -4.22
C GLN A 113 -0.31 12.21 -2.92
N LEU A 114 -0.92 11.03 -3.00
CA LEU A 114 -1.01 10.07 -1.92
C LEU A 114 -0.01 8.93 -2.19
N THR A 115 0.95 8.74 -1.29
CA THR A 115 1.89 7.61 -1.35
C THR A 115 1.54 6.62 -0.26
N LEU A 116 1.25 5.38 -0.64
CA LEU A 116 1.02 4.27 0.29
C LEU A 116 2.29 3.46 0.44
N ILE A 117 2.50 2.96 1.64
CA ILE A 117 3.62 2.12 2.03
C ILE A 117 3.03 0.95 2.82
N GLU A 118 3.24 -0.26 2.35
CA GLU A 118 2.87 -1.47 3.07
C GLU A 118 4.11 -2.28 3.39
N ARG A 119 4.21 -2.68 4.65
CA ARG A 119 5.25 -3.59 5.12
C ARG A 119 4.86 -5.04 4.86
N ILE A 120 5.76 -5.78 4.22
CA ILE A 120 5.53 -7.13 3.69
C ILE A 120 6.64 -8.09 4.11
N CYS A 121 6.43 -9.38 3.79
CA CYS A 121 7.39 -10.46 4.00
C CYS A 121 7.92 -10.51 5.43
N PRO A 122 7.04 -10.88 6.39
CA PRO A 122 7.43 -11.01 7.78
C PRO A 122 8.44 -12.14 8.00
N SER A 123 9.36 -11.92 8.94
CA SER A 123 10.25 -12.92 9.51
C SER A 123 10.24 -12.73 11.03
N ASP A 124 10.01 -13.80 11.79
CA ASP A 124 9.81 -13.75 13.24
C ASP A 124 8.74 -12.74 13.69
N GLY A 125 7.65 -12.66 12.92
CA GLY A 125 6.53 -11.73 13.18
C GLY A 125 6.82 -10.26 12.86
N LYS A 126 7.95 -9.94 12.23
CA LYS A 126 8.32 -8.58 11.84
C LYS A 126 8.54 -8.49 10.34
N ALA A 127 7.84 -7.56 9.69
CA ALA A 127 8.08 -7.27 8.27
C ALA A 127 9.53 -6.85 8.02
N GLN A 128 10.13 -7.42 6.98
CA GLN A 128 11.52 -7.16 6.62
C GLN A 128 11.63 -6.18 5.44
N TYR A 129 10.58 -6.07 4.63
CA TYR A 129 10.52 -5.19 3.47
C TYR A 129 9.28 -4.30 3.52
N GLU A 130 9.34 -3.17 2.82
CA GLU A 130 8.21 -2.31 2.53
C GLU A 130 8.09 -2.11 1.02
N VAL A 131 6.88 -2.24 0.49
CA VAL A 131 6.50 -1.81 -0.85
C VAL A 131 5.84 -0.45 -0.76
N SER A 132 6.04 0.37 -1.78
CA SER A 132 5.43 1.70 -1.83
C SER A 132 5.00 2.05 -3.24
N GLY A 133 3.92 2.81 -3.36
CA GLY A 133 3.40 3.31 -4.63
C GLY A 133 2.59 4.56 -4.42
N GLY A 134 2.61 5.45 -5.40
CA GLY A 134 1.87 6.71 -5.36
C GLY A 134 0.72 6.75 -6.35
N LEU A 135 -0.36 7.45 -5.99
CA LEU A 135 -1.36 7.94 -6.93
C LEU A 135 -1.73 9.39 -6.65
N GLN A 136 -2.06 10.13 -7.70
CA GLN A 136 -2.63 11.46 -7.57
C GLN A 136 -4.13 11.33 -7.29
N ILE A 137 -4.61 12.05 -6.26
CA ILE A 137 -6.01 12.09 -5.86
C ILE A 137 -6.64 13.38 -6.40
N GLU A 138 -7.40 13.25 -7.48
CA GLU A 138 -8.14 14.38 -8.05
C GLU A 138 -9.38 14.70 -7.19
N LEU A 139 -9.38 15.85 -6.54
CA LEU A 139 -10.44 16.29 -5.62
C LEU A 139 -11.32 17.37 -6.23
N VAL A 140 -12.63 17.24 -5.98
CA VAL A 140 -13.62 18.29 -6.22
C VAL A 140 -14.09 18.80 -4.86
N CYS A 141 -13.81 20.07 -4.57
CA CYS A 141 -14.15 20.70 -3.30
C CYS A 141 -15.39 21.62 -3.43
N GLY A 142 -16.38 21.39 -2.57
CA GLY A 142 -17.57 22.22 -2.48
C GLY A 142 -17.36 23.48 -1.63
N ARG A 143 -18.33 24.41 -1.68
CA ARG A 143 -18.30 25.68 -0.91
C ARG A 143 -18.36 25.51 0.62
N GLY A 144 -18.49 24.28 1.13
CA GLY A 144 -18.47 23.95 2.56
C GLY A 144 -17.20 23.23 3.02
N GLY A 145 -16.15 23.22 2.19
CA GLY A 145 -14.86 22.60 2.51
C GLY A 145 -14.80 21.08 2.37
N SER A 146 -15.93 20.40 2.18
CA SER A 146 -15.93 18.98 1.81
C SER A 146 -15.33 18.78 0.41
N CYS A 147 -14.35 17.90 0.31
CA CYS A 147 -13.66 17.49 -0.90
C CYS A 147 -13.83 15.99 -1.10
N ALA A 148 -14.08 15.57 -2.33
CA ALA A 148 -14.20 14.14 -2.66
C ALA A 148 -13.68 13.87 -4.07
N THR A 149 -13.36 12.61 -4.32
CA THR A 149 -13.02 12.11 -5.66
C THR A 149 -14.29 11.81 -6.45
N ASN A 150 -14.23 11.93 -7.78
CA ASN A 150 -15.34 11.52 -8.65
C ASN A 150 -15.51 9.99 -8.73
N SER A 151 -14.48 9.22 -8.33
CA SER A 151 -14.51 7.77 -8.25
C SER A 151 -14.56 7.30 -6.79
N THR A 152 -15.35 6.28 -6.49
CA THR A 152 -15.37 5.63 -5.17
C THR A 152 -14.25 4.61 -4.99
N SER A 153 -13.53 4.26 -6.07
CA SER A 153 -12.44 3.29 -6.05
C SER A 153 -11.34 3.67 -7.04
N GLN A 154 -10.10 3.65 -6.59
CA GLN A 154 -8.91 3.93 -7.38
C GLN A 154 -7.92 2.78 -7.19
N VAL A 155 -7.33 2.31 -8.29
CA VAL A 155 -6.31 1.25 -8.27
C VAL A 155 -4.97 1.89 -8.57
N ALA A 156 -3.96 1.56 -7.77
CA ALA A 156 -2.60 2.04 -7.93
C ALA A 156 -1.62 0.89 -7.82
N LYS A 157 -0.42 1.06 -8.39
CA LYS A 157 0.62 0.04 -8.38
C LYS A 157 1.67 0.36 -7.35
N PHE A 158 2.21 -0.68 -6.73
CA PHE A 158 3.49 -0.57 -6.06
C PHE A 158 4.60 -0.41 -7.09
N SER A 159 5.49 0.56 -6.88
CA SER A 159 6.56 0.91 -7.81
C SER A 159 7.95 0.87 -7.17
N SER A 160 8.02 0.74 -5.86
CA SER A 160 9.27 0.66 -5.10
C SER A 160 9.19 -0.41 -4.03
N LEU A 161 10.33 -1.03 -3.76
CA LEU A 161 10.54 -2.03 -2.73
C LEU A 161 11.84 -1.69 -2.00
N GLN A 162 11.78 -1.62 -0.68
CA GLN A 162 12.93 -1.28 0.17
C GLN A 162 12.93 -2.16 1.42
N PRO A 163 14.08 -2.38 2.09
CA PRO A 163 14.09 -2.93 3.43
C PRO A 163 13.37 -1.99 4.40
N VAL A 164 12.69 -2.53 5.41
CA VAL A 164 12.08 -1.71 6.46
C VAL A 164 13.18 -0.95 7.20
N ARG A 165 13.07 0.39 7.17
CA ARG A 165 13.97 1.31 7.90
C ARG A 165 13.29 2.00 9.07
N ASP A 166 11.97 1.97 9.08
CA ASP A 166 11.16 2.60 10.09
C ASP A 166 11.05 1.67 11.32
N PRO A 167 11.47 2.11 12.52
CA PRO A 167 11.50 1.27 13.71
C PRO A 167 10.14 1.11 14.41
N THR A 168 9.08 1.82 14.00
CA THR A 168 7.81 1.72 14.73
C THR A 168 7.21 0.33 14.57
N LEU A 169 6.99 -0.35 15.69
CA LEU A 169 6.38 -1.68 15.74
C LEU A 169 4.88 -1.59 15.42
N ARG A 170 4.25 -2.74 15.11
CA ARG A 170 2.78 -2.88 15.14
C ARG A 170 2.28 -2.33 16.48
N VAL A 171 1.47 -1.29 16.46
CA VAL A 171 0.74 -0.80 17.63
C VAL A 171 -0.60 -1.51 17.67
#